data_AF-A0A5C5T772-F1
#
_entry.id   AF-A0A5C5T772-F1
#
_cell.length_a   1.000
_cell.length_b   1.000
_cell.length_c   1.000
_cell.angle_alpha   90.00
_cell.angle_beta   90.00
_cell.angle_gamma   90.00
#
_symmetry.space_group_name_H-M   'P 1'
#
loop_
_entity.id
_entity.type
_entity.pdbx_description
1 polymer ?
#
loop_
_entity_poly.entity_id
_entity_poly.type
_entity_poly.pdbx_seq_one_letter_code
_entity_poly.pdbx_strand_id
1 'polypeptide(L)'
;MLLDRHRGRLLPLMRVEYLSEQARKALRGDDSPLSVAYKDPILRAEGLASDRLGDGTVFFELTEQEAHHLLCECHYCGTMTGETVAARVRFAAIAPGP
;
A
#
# COMPACT_ATOMS: atom_id res chain seq x y z
N MET A 1 14.06 0.77 4.59
CA MET A 1 12.79 0.05 4.34
C MET A 1 12.80 -0.51 2.91
N LEU A 2 11.97 -1.53 2.59
CA LEU A 2 11.89 -2.10 1.23
C LEU A 2 11.62 -1.02 0.16
N LEU A 3 10.67 -0.12 0.44
CA LEU A 3 10.29 0.97 -0.47
C LEU A 3 11.40 2.00 -0.72
N ASP A 4 12.28 2.30 0.26
CA ASP A 4 13.42 3.23 0.05
C ASP A 4 14.42 2.70 -1.01
N ARG A 5 14.47 1.38 -1.20
CA ARG A 5 15.39 0.71 -2.13
C ARG A 5 14.77 0.48 -3.50
N HIS A 6 13.45 0.62 -3.64
CA HIS A 6 12.77 0.44 -4.91
C HIS A 6 13.06 1.62 -5.85
N ARG A 7 13.62 1.32 -7.02
CA ARG A 7 13.95 2.30 -8.08
C ARG A 7 13.00 2.20 -9.28
N GLY A 8 12.13 1.19 -9.30
CA GLY A 8 11.17 0.98 -10.37
C GLY A 8 9.99 1.94 -10.29
N ARG A 9 9.12 1.86 -11.29
CA ARG A 9 7.83 2.56 -11.27
C ARG A 9 7.03 2.13 -10.04
N LEU A 10 6.31 3.07 -9.45
CA LEU A 10 5.22 2.78 -8.52
C LEU A 10 3.94 3.43 -9.02
N LEU A 11 2.83 2.71 -8.87
CA LEU A 11 1.51 3.18 -9.23
C LEU A 11 0.58 3.13 -8.01
N PRO A 12 -0.21 4.20 -7.79
CA PRO A 12 -1.26 4.16 -6.79
C PRO A 12 -2.38 3.22 -7.21
N LEU A 13 -3.18 2.81 -6.23
CA LEU A 13 -4.46 2.16 -6.44
C LEU A 13 -5.50 3.20 -6.86
N MET A 14 -6.28 2.86 -7.88
CA MET A 14 -7.25 3.76 -8.49
C MET A 14 -8.61 3.64 -7.79
N ARG A 15 -9.24 4.78 -7.52
CA ARG A 15 -10.63 4.87 -7.03
C ARG A 15 -10.93 4.11 -5.73
N VAL A 16 -9.96 3.90 -4.84
CA VAL A 16 -10.15 3.16 -3.57
C VAL A 16 -11.34 3.71 -2.78
N GLU A 17 -11.47 5.04 -2.73
CA GLU A 17 -12.53 5.78 -2.01
C GLU A 17 -13.95 5.43 -2.46
N TYR A 18 -14.14 5.07 -3.73
CA TYR A 18 -15.48 4.85 -4.32
C TYR A 18 -15.89 3.39 -4.39
N LEU A 19 -15.00 2.47 -3.99
CA LEU A 19 -15.27 1.04 -4.06
C LEU A 19 -16.03 0.57 -2.82
N SER A 20 -16.95 -0.38 -3.02
CA SER A 20 -17.55 -1.12 -1.92
C SER A 20 -16.47 -1.87 -1.13
N GLU A 21 -16.75 -2.20 0.13
CA GLU A 21 -15.79 -2.91 1.00
C GLU A 21 -15.28 -4.21 0.35
N GLN A 22 -16.18 -5.00 -0.25
CA GLN A 22 -15.81 -6.23 -0.95
C GLN A 22 -14.92 -5.97 -2.17
N ALA A 23 -15.22 -4.92 -2.95
CA ALA A 23 -14.40 -4.55 -4.09
C ALA A 23 -13.03 -4.01 -3.66
N ARG A 24 -12.95 -3.26 -2.55
CA ARG A 24 -11.68 -2.84 -1.94
C ARG A 24 -10.84 -4.03 -1.53
N LYS A 25 -11.42 -5.02 -0.83
CA LYS A 25 -10.69 -6.24 -0.41
C LYS A 25 -10.07 -6.99 -1.60
N ALA A 26 -10.75 -7.01 -2.75
CA ALA A 26 -10.28 -7.66 -3.96
C ALA A 26 -9.37 -6.78 -4.84
N LEU A 27 -9.25 -5.48 -4.55
CA LEU A 27 -8.53 -4.53 -5.40
C LEU A 27 -7.04 -4.88 -5.48
N ARG A 28 -6.50 -4.86 -6.70
CA ARG A 28 -5.09 -5.08 -6.99
C ARG A 28 -4.62 -4.04 -8.01
N GLY A 29 -3.37 -3.59 -7.86
CA GLY A 29 -2.72 -2.71 -8.82
C GLY A 29 -1.35 -3.24 -9.19
N ASP A 30 -1.03 -3.21 -10.49
CA ASP A 30 0.32 -3.51 -10.98
C ASP A 30 1.29 -2.40 -10.58
N ASP A 31 2.53 -2.77 -10.30
CA ASP A 31 3.56 -1.86 -9.79
C ASP A 31 3.11 -1.05 -8.55
N SER A 32 2.15 -1.55 -7.78
CA SER A 32 1.74 -0.91 -6.53
C SER A 32 2.72 -1.21 -5.38
N PRO A 33 2.68 -0.44 -4.28
CA PRO A 33 3.44 -0.77 -3.08
C PRO A 33 3.16 -2.19 -2.56
N LEU A 34 1.92 -2.68 -2.68
CA LEU A 34 1.55 -4.05 -2.31
C LEU A 34 2.13 -5.09 -3.26
N SER A 35 2.20 -4.78 -4.57
CA SER A 35 2.89 -5.64 -5.54
C SER A 35 4.38 -5.77 -5.23
N VAL A 36 5.03 -4.68 -4.80
CA VAL A 36 6.44 -4.69 -4.36
C VAL A 36 6.61 -5.49 -3.07
N ALA A 37 5.72 -5.27 -2.09
CA ALA A 37 5.74 -6.03 -0.83
C ALA A 37 5.59 -7.54 -1.06
N TYR A 38 4.65 -7.95 -1.91
CA TYR A 38 4.44 -9.38 -2.22
C TYR A 38 5.60 -10.00 -2.99
N LYS A 39 6.40 -9.22 -3.74
CA LYS A 39 7.61 -9.74 -4.39
C LYS A 39 8.74 -10.01 -3.39
N ASP A 40 8.68 -9.48 -2.18
CA ASP A 40 9.66 -9.77 -1.14
C ASP A 40 9.42 -11.17 -0.53
N PRO A 41 10.38 -12.10 -0.64
CA PRO A 41 10.20 -13.47 -0.15
C PRO A 41 10.09 -13.54 1.37
N ILE A 42 10.66 -12.57 2.12
CA ILE A 42 10.56 -12.52 3.57
C ILE A 42 9.13 -12.19 3.95
N LEU A 43 8.54 -11.13 3.37
CA LEU A 43 7.16 -10.75 3.69
C LEU A 43 6.14 -11.85 3.35
N ARG A 44 6.37 -12.59 2.26
CA ARG A 44 5.57 -13.77 1.93
C ARG A 44 5.72 -14.90 2.94
N ALA A 45 6.96 -15.17 3.39
CA ALA A 45 7.21 -16.20 4.40
C ALA A 45 6.60 -15.84 5.77
N GLU A 46 6.56 -14.54 6.10
CA GLU A 46 5.93 -14.01 7.33
C GLU A 46 4.39 -14.00 7.26
N GLY A 47 3.79 -14.27 6.09
CA GLY A 47 2.34 -14.47 5.96
C GLY A 47 1.58 -13.50 5.05
N LEU A 48 2.27 -12.65 4.27
CA LEU A 48 1.59 -11.82 3.27
C LEU A 48 0.99 -12.70 2.15
N ALA A 49 -0.33 -12.88 2.19
CA ALA A 49 -1.04 -13.85 1.36
C ALA A 49 -1.09 -13.49 -0.13
N SER A 50 -1.28 -12.21 -0.46
CA SER A 50 -1.26 -11.69 -1.83
C SER A 50 -0.93 -10.19 -1.86
N ASP A 51 -0.93 -9.59 -3.05
CA ASP A 51 -0.82 -8.15 -3.27
C ASP A 51 -2.18 -7.43 -3.41
N ARG A 52 -3.27 -8.09 -2.99
CA ARG A 52 -4.59 -7.45 -2.88
C ARG A 52 -4.60 -6.47 -1.71
N LEU A 53 -5.38 -5.41 -1.85
CA LEU A 53 -5.56 -4.40 -0.81
C LEU A 53 -6.04 -5.02 0.50
N GLY A 54 -7.00 -5.94 0.46
CA GLY A 54 -7.48 -6.63 1.67
C GLY A 54 -6.37 -7.39 2.40
N ASP A 55 -5.61 -8.22 1.69
CA ASP A 55 -4.53 -9.02 2.31
C ASP A 55 -3.40 -8.12 2.83
N GLY A 56 -3.09 -7.04 2.10
CA GLY A 56 -2.15 -6.03 2.55
C GLY A 56 -2.60 -5.31 3.82
N THR A 57 -3.87 -4.87 3.89
CA THR A 57 -4.40 -4.20 5.08
C THR A 57 -4.39 -5.10 6.31
N VAL A 58 -4.69 -6.40 6.13
CA VAL A 58 -4.65 -7.37 7.23
C VAL A 58 -3.22 -7.62 7.69
N PHE A 59 -2.30 -7.86 6.74
CA PHE A 59 -0.91 -8.20 7.08
C PHE A 59 -0.15 -7.03 7.74
N PHE A 60 -0.38 -5.81 7.27
CA PHE A 60 0.28 -4.60 7.81
C PHE A 60 -0.53 -3.91 8.90
N GLU A 61 -1.64 -4.51 9.34
CA GLU A 61 -2.55 -3.98 10.36
C GLU A 61 -3.02 -2.54 10.06
N LEU A 62 -3.24 -2.23 8.78
CA LEU A 62 -3.65 -0.90 8.33
C LEU A 62 -5.14 -0.70 8.50
N THR A 63 -5.52 0.45 9.06
CA THR A 63 -6.88 0.95 8.97
C THR A 63 -7.26 1.29 7.52
N GLU A 64 -8.56 1.37 7.23
CA GLU A 64 -9.02 1.80 5.91
C GLU A 64 -8.51 3.21 5.56
N GLN A 65 -8.43 4.11 6.55
CA GLN A 65 -7.93 5.48 6.40
C GLN A 65 -6.45 5.50 6.03
N GLU A 66 -5.61 4.72 6.72
CA GLU A 66 -4.18 4.62 6.41
C GLU A 66 -3.95 4.00 5.03
N ALA A 67 -4.67 2.92 4.72
CA ALA A 67 -4.61 2.29 3.41
C ALA A 67 -5.00 3.27 2.30
N HIS A 68 -6.04 4.08 2.52
CA HIS A 68 -6.44 5.14 1.61
C HIS A 68 -5.33 6.20 1.42
N HIS A 69 -4.79 6.75 2.52
CA HIS A 69 -3.75 7.78 2.49
C HIS A 69 -2.43 7.30 1.85
N LEU A 70 -2.07 6.04 2.09
CA LEU A 70 -0.82 5.45 1.61
C LEU A 70 -0.90 5.02 0.16
N LEU A 71 -2.04 4.46 -0.28
CA LEU A 71 -2.10 3.69 -1.52
C LEU A 71 -2.97 4.35 -2.61
N CYS A 72 -3.90 5.24 -2.27
CA CYS A 72 -4.86 5.77 -3.24
C CYS A 72 -4.31 6.95 -4.03
N GLU A 73 -4.66 7.00 -5.32
CA GLU A 73 -4.28 8.06 -6.25
C GLU A 73 -4.68 9.48 -5.78
N CYS A 74 -5.78 9.61 -5.02
CA CYS A 74 -6.28 10.90 -4.51
C CYS A 74 -5.23 11.65 -3.68
N HIS A 75 -4.27 10.93 -3.11
CA HIS A 75 -3.19 11.52 -2.30
C HIS A 75 -1.89 11.73 -3.07
N TYR A 76 -1.86 11.52 -4.40
CA TYR A 76 -0.67 11.69 -5.24
C TYR A 76 -0.98 12.61 -6.43
N CYS A 77 -0.63 13.90 -6.31
CA CYS A 77 -0.67 14.85 -7.42
C CYS A 77 0.58 14.72 -8.30
N GLY A 78 0.75 13.58 -8.98
CA GLY A 78 1.90 13.30 -9.83
C GLY A 78 2.45 11.89 -9.62
N THR A 79 3.77 11.74 -9.52
CA THR A 79 4.44 10.43 -9.47
C THR A 79 4.50 9.89 -8.04
N MET A 80 4.00 8.67 -7.84
CA MET A 80 4.28 7.89 -6.63
C MET A 80 5.72 7.34 -6.71
N THR A 81 6.54 7.58 -5.68
CA THR A 81 7.91 7.05 -5.60
C THR A 81 8.12 6.26 -4.33
N GLY A 82 9.09 5.33 -4.33
CA GLY A 82 9.38 4.49 -3.17
C GLY A 82 9.76 5.31 -1.93
N GLU A 83 10.53 6.39 -2.11
CA GLU A 83 10.92 7.31 -1.05
C GLU A 83 9.70 8.04 -0.44
N THR A 84 8.83 8.59 -1.29
CA THR A 84 7.61 9.30 -0.82
C THR A 84 6.69 8.35 -0.06
N VAL A 85 6.47 7.13 -0.57
CA VAL A 85 5.63 6.13 0.12
C VAL A 85 6.27 5.71 1.45
N ALA A 86 7.59 5.47 1.47
CA ALA A 86 8.31 5.11 2.69
C ALA A 86 8.26 6.21 3.77
N ALA A 87 8.31 7.49 3.36
CA ALA A 87 8.14 8.61 4.27
C ALA A 87 6.72 8.64 4.88
N ARG A 88 5.69 8.42 4.05
CA ARG A 88 4.30 8.37 4.54
C ARG A 88 4.03 7.19 5.46
N VAL A 89 4.58 6.01 5.18
CA VAL A 89 4.47 4.84 6.07
C VAL A 89 5.08 5.16 7.44
N ARG A 90 6.26 5.78 7.47
CA ARG A 90 6.88 6.22 8.73
C ARG A 90 6.01 7.22 9.50
N PHE A 91 5.38 8.15 8.79
CA PHE A 91 4.46 9.10 9.43
C PHE A 91 3.23 8.42 10.02
N ALA A 92 2.60 7.51 9.28
CA ALA A 92 1.45 6.74 9.75
C ALA A 92 1.81 5.88 10.98
N ALA A 93 2.98 5.25 11.00
CA ALA A 93 3.42 4.42 12.12
C ALA A 93 3.72 5.21 13.42
N ILE A 94 3.91 6.53 13.34
CA ILE A 94 4.23 7.39 14.50
C ILE A 94 2.99 8.15 14.99
N ALA A 95 2.02 8.42 14.11
CA ALA A 95 0.77 9.04 14.50
C ALA A 95 -0.19 7.99 15.07
N PRO A 96 -0.73 8.15 16.29
CA PRO A 96 -1.88 7.34 16.69
C PRO A 96 -2.99 7.59 15.67
N GLY A 97 -3.54 6.53 15.08
CA GLY A 97 -4.66 6.63 14.15
C GLY A 97 -5.79 7.48 14.75
N PRO A 98 -6.49 8.30 13.94
CA PRO A 98 -7.61 9.10 14.42
C PRO A 98 -8.74 8.23 14.99
#